data_AF-A0A848VL11-F1
#
_entry.id   AF-A0A848VL11-F1
#
_cell.length_a   1.000
_cell.length_b   1.000
_cell.length_c   1.000
_cell.angle_alpha   90.00
_cell.angle_beta   90.00
_cell.angle_gamma   90.00
#
_symmetry.space_group_name_H-M   'P 1'
#
loop_
_entity.id
_entity.type
_entity.pdbx_description
1 polymer ?
#
loop_
_entity_poly.entity_id
_entity_poly.type
_entity_poly.pdbx_seq_one_letter_code
_entity_poly.pdbx_strand_id
1 'polypeptide(L)'
;LLERAPIPLPSDALVIETGGMKTYRRAVPRDVLHERLLQGYGLERRQLWSEYGMCEMLSQCYAPSGGLFVTPPWVEARVVDPERPDREMPDGEAGALAITDLANVHSCSFLLTQDRAVRRRDGFEVLGRLSGAELRGCNHLLERA
;
A
#
# COMPACT_ATOMS: atom_id res chain seq x y z
N LEU A 1 19.97 -2.11 7.64
CA LEU A 1 20.93 -2.97 6.91
C LEU A 1 21.61 -2.18 5.79
N LEU A 2 20.89 -1.73 4.77
CA LEU A 2 21.45 -0.89 3.70
C LEU A 2 22.01 0.46 4.15
N GLU A 3 21.59 0.98 5.32
CA GLU A 3 22.17 2.18 5.93
C GLU A 3 23.65 2.02 6.31
N ARG A 4 24.14 0.78 6.43
CA ARG A 4 25.53 0.48 6.79
C ARG A 4 26.40 0.21 5.57
N ALA A 5 25.90 -0.60 4.63
CA ALA A 5 26.59 -0.96 3.40
C ALA A 5 25.62 -1.58 2.38
N PRO A 6 25.94 -1.57 1.07
CA PRO A 6 25.25 -2.40 0.07
C PRO A 6 25.36 -3.89 0.38
N ILE A 7 24.30 -4.64 0.08
CA ILE A 7 24.20 -6.09 0.34
C ILE A 7 23.62 -6.75 -0.92
N PRO A 8 24.43 -7.10 -1.92
CA PRO A 8 23.93 -7.76 -3.12
C PRO A 8 23.16 -9.04 -2.78
N LEU A 9 21.96 -9.20 -3.32
CA LEU A 9 21.16 -10.41 -3.18
C LEU A 9 21.39 -11.36 -4.38
N PRO A 10 21.02 -12.65 -4.25
CA PRO A 10 20.99 -13.57 -5.38
C PRO A 10 20.18 -13.03 -6.56
N SER A 11 20.56 -13.40 -7.80
CA SER A 11 19.94 -12.85 -9.01
C SER A 11 18.47 -13.25 -9.20
N ASP A 12 18.00 -14.27 -8.49
CA ASP A 12 16.61 -14.75 -8.45
C ASP A 12 15.83 -14.21 -7.24
N ALA A 13 16.44 -13.36 -6.41
CA ALA A 13 15.76 -12.75 -5.28
C ALA A 13 14.62 -11.84 -5.73
N LEU A 14 13.51 -11.91 -4.99
CA LEU A 14 12.42 -10.96 -5.06
C LEU A 14 12.33 -10.24 -3.72
N VAL A 15 12.35 -8.91 -3.76
CA VAL A 15 12.14 -8.06 -2.59
C VAL A 15 10.74 -7.46 -2.67
N ILE A 16 9.99 -7.59 -1.60
CA ILE A 16 8.69 -6.95 -1.44
C ILE A 16 8.83 -5.92 -0.32
N GLU A 17 8.66 -4.65 -0.65
CA GLU A 17 8.55 -3.60 0.36
C GLU A 17 7.13 -3.59 0.92
N THR A 18 7.02 -3.53 2.24
CA THR A 18 5.76 -3.59 2.96
C THR A 18 5.65 -2.42 3.93
N GLY A 19 4.40 -2.00 4.16
CA GLY A 19 4.08 -0.94 5.11
C GLY A 19 4.24 0.48 4.56
N GLY A 20 3.43 1.39 5.10
CA GLY A 20 3.64 2.83 4.94
C GLY A 20 4.59 3.37 6.00
N MET A 21 5.28 4.48 5.71
CA MET A 21 6.02 5.17 6.75
C MET A 21 5.08 5.65 7.85
N LYS A 22 5.18 5.01 9.00
CA LYS A 22 4.51 5.42 10.22
C LYS A 22 5.57 6.17 11.06
N THR A 23 5.26 7.43 11.39
CA THR A 23 5.89 8.23 12.47
C THR A 23 7.34 8.76 12.34
N TYR A 24 7.97 8.84 11.17
CA TYR A 24 9.28 9.53 11.05
C TYR A 24 9.20 10.99 10.60
N ARG A 25 10.02 11.87 11.22
CA ARG A 25 10.16 13.32 10.94
C ARG A 25 10.39 13.69 9.46
N ARG A 26 10.71 12.73 8.59
CA ARG A 26 10.92 12.94 7.16
C ARG A 26 10.34 11.77 6.38
N ALA A 27 9.25 12.01 5.67
CA ALA A 27 8.74 11.08 4.68
C ALA A 27 9.76 10.92 3.53
N VAL A 28 10.22 9.70 3.29
CA VAL A 28 10.96 9.28 2.10
C VAL A 28 9.96 8.95 0.99
N PRO A 29 9.97 9.68 -0.14
CA PRO A 29 9.15 9.34 -1.30
C PRO A 29 9.37 7.90 -1.76
N ARG A 30 8.31 7.23 -2.23
CA ARG A 30 8.36 5.80 -2.61
C ARG A 30 9.41 5.53 -3.69
N ASP A 31 9.48 6.37 -4.71
CA ASP A 31 10.49 6.33 -5.77
C ASP A 31 11.91 6.39 -5.18
N VAL A 32 12.17 7.29 -4.23
CA VAL A 32 13.46 7.39 -3.55
C VAL A 32 13.78 6.14 -2.73
N LEU A 33 12.79 5.58 -2.03
CA LEU A 33 12.96 4.31 -1.33
C LEU A 33 13.29 3.18 -2.31
N HIS A 34 12.55 3.08 -3.42
CA HIS A 34 12.77 2.05 -4.42
C HIS A 34 14.16 2.15 -5.04
N GLU A 35 14.63 3.35 -5.39
CA GLU A 35 16.01 3.53 -5.89
C GLU A 35 17.06 3.02 -4.89
N ARG A 36 16.89 3.34 -3.60
CA ARG A 36 17.81 2.88 -2.55
C ARG A 36 17.81 1.36 -2.42
N LEU A 37 16.64 0.72 -2.49
CA LEU A 37 16.51 -0.73 -2.42
C LEU A 37 17.14 -1.42 -3.63
N LEU A 38 16.86 -0.91 -4.84
CA LEU A 38 17.43 -1.47 -6.07
C LEU A 38 18.96 -1.37 -6.08
N GLN A 39 19.51 -0.19 -5.78
CA GLN A 39 20.95 0.02 -5.74
C GLN A 39 21.62 -0.74 -4.59
N GLY A 40 21.01 -0.71 -3.41
CA GLY A 40 21.57 -1.33 -2.21
C GLY A 40 21.60 -2.85 -2.27
N TYR A 41 20.60 -3.48 -2.88
CA TYR A 41 20.52 -4.93 -3.02
C TYR A 41 20.97 -5.46 -4.39
N GLY A 42 21.34 -4.58 -5.34
CA GLY A 42 21.77 -4.99 -6.68
C GLY A 42 20.66 -5.62 -7.52
N LEU A 43 19.44 -5.09 -7.41
CA LEU A 43 18.23 -5.65 -8.02
C LEU A 43 17.83 -4.91 -9.30
N GLU A 44 17.19 -5.62 -10.21
CA GLU A 44 16.49 -5.01 -11.34
C GLU A 44 15.07 -4.57 -10.94
N ARG A 45 14.49 -3.59 -11.64
CA ARG A 45 13.17 -3.01 -11.28
C ARG A 45 12.07 -4.06 -11.09
N ARG A 46 12.07 -5.11 -11.91
CA ARG A 46 11.07 -6.20 -11.87
C ARG A 46 11.14 -7.06 -10.60
N GLN A 47 12.26 -6.97 -9.87
CA GLN A 47 12.53 -7.75 -8.65
C GLN A 47 12.13 -7.00 -7.37
N LEU A 48 11.62 -5.78 -7.48
CA LEU A 48 11.15 -4.99 -6.36
C LEU A 48 9.65 -4.74 -6.48
N TRP A 49 8.88 -5.37 -5.61
CA TRP A 49 7.43 -5.24 -5.55
C TRP A 49 7.02 -4.41 -4.34
N SER A 50 5.83 -3.80 -4.41
CA SER A 50 5.19 -3.19 -3.25
C SER A 50 4.04 -4.06 -2.76
N GLU A 51 3.83 -4.11 -1.45
CA GLU A 51 2.64 -4.68 -0.82
C GLU A 51 1.71 -3.57 -0.33
N TYR A 52 0.41 -3.76 -0.53
CA TYR A 52 -0.64 -3.02 0.14
C TYR A 52 -1.43 -3.97 1.05
N GLY A 53 -1.62 -3.54 2.29
CA GLY A 53 -2.37 -4.26 3.31
C GLY A 53 -2.54 -3.40 4.56
N MET A 54 -3.39 -3.86 5.47
CA MET A 54 -3.64 -3.24 6.76
C MET A 54 -4.09 -4.28 7.77
N CYS A 55 -4.11 -3.94 9.06
CA CYS A 55 -4.45 -4.89 10.12
C CYS A 55 -5.90 -5.38 10.03
N GLU A 56 -6.75 -4.59 9.39
CA GLU A 56 -8.16 -4.89 9.13
C GLU A 56 -8.34 -5.91 7.98
N MET A 57 -7.32 -6.16 7.16
CA MET A 57 -7.34 -7.11 6.05
C MET A 57 -6.60 -8.41 6.41
N LEU A 58 -7.10 -9.55 5.94
CA LEU A 58 -6.40 -10.83 6.00
C LEU A 58 -5.67 -11.17 4.69
N SER A 59 -6.05 -10.52 3.59
CA SER A 59 -5.41 -10.64 2.29
C SER A 59 -4.50 -9.45 1.99
N GLN A 60 -3.47 -9.67 1.16
CA GLN A 60 -2.55 -8.63 0.68
C GLN A 60 -2.76 -8.38 -0.82
N CYS A 61 -2.51 -7.15 -1.25
CA CYS A 61 -2.46 -6.76 -2.66
C CYS A 61 -1.01 -6.45 -3.03
N TYR A 62 -0.56 -6.84 -4.22
CA TYR A 62 0.83 -6.67 -4.62
C TYR A 62 0.93 -5.85 -5.90
N ALA A 63 1.98 -5.03 -6.00
CA ALA A 63 2.33 -4.29 -7.21
C ALA A 63 3.69 -4.77 -7.73
N PRO A 64 3.72 -5.64 -8.76
CA PRO A 64 4.97 -6.20 -9.30
C PRO A 64 5.94 -5.15 -9.87
N SER A 65 5.40 -4.07 -10.43
CA SER A 65 6.17 -2.91 -10.85
C SER A 65 5.24 -1.71 -11.07
N GLY A 66 5.78 -0.49 -11.00
CA GLY A 66 5.05 0.71 -11.42
C GLY A 66 3.92 1.18 -10.50
N GLY A 67 3.74 0.57 -9.31
CA GLY A 67 2.79 1.05 -8.31
C GLY A 67 1.32 0.66 -8.53
N LEU A 68 1.04 -0.15 -9.56
CA LEU A 68 -0.30 -0.70 -9.80
C LEU A 68 -0.50 -1.96 -8.95
N PHE A 69 -1.34 -1.86 -7.92
CA PHE A 69 -1.69 -2.98 -7.07
C PHE A 69 -2.77 -3.84 -7.72
N VAL A 70 -2.54 -5.15 -7.72
CA VAL A 70 -3.52 -6.16 -8.14
C VAL A 70 -4.00 -6.95 -6.92
N THR A 71 -5.26 -7.37 -6.97
CA THR A 71 -5.89 -8.12 -5.90
C THR A 71 -5.90 -9.62 -6.22
N PRO A 72 -5.86 -10.51 -5.22
CA PRO A 72 -6.20 -11.91 -5.42
C PRO A 72 -7.69 -12.07 -5.75
N PRO A 73 -8.13 -13.22 -6.32
CA PRO A 73 -9.51 -13.40 -6.80
C PRO A 73 -10.62 -13.28 -5.74
N TRP A 74 -10.29 -13.39 -4.46
CA TRP A 74 -11.22 -13.26 -3.34
C TRP A 74 -11.21 -11.87 -2.70
N VAL A 75 -10.48 -10.92 -3.29
CA VAL A 75 -10.44 -9.52 -2.88
C VAL A 75 -10.90 -8.64 -4.03
N GLU A 76 -11.88 -7.79 -3.75
CA GLU A 76 -12.31 -6.73 -4.67
C GLU A 76 -11.84 -5.38 -4.13
N ALA A 77 -11.22 -4.57 -5.00
CA ALA A 77 -10.85 -3.19 -4.70
C ALA A 77 -11.65 -2.23 -5.59
N ARG A 78 -12.38 -1.31 -4.97
CA ARG A 78 -13.19 -0.28 -5.64
C ARG A 78 -12.72 1.09 -5.20
N VAL A 79 -12.77 2.06 -6.11
CA VAL A 79 -12.53 3.47 -5.77
C VAL A 79 -13.86 4.20 -5.80
N VAL A 80 -14.29 4.72 -4.66
CA VAL A 80 -15.63 5.29 -4.45
C VAL A 80 -15.56 6.75 -4.02
N ASP A 81 -16.68 7.46 -4.19
CA ASP A 81 -16.84 8.82 -3.69
C ASP A 81 -16.78 8.82 -2.14
N PRO A 82 -15.87 9.60 -1.51
CA PRO A 82 -15.74 9.65 -0.06
C PRO A 82 -17.00 10.11 0.70
N GLU A 83 -17.84 10.94 0.07
CA GLU A 83 -19.09 11.44 0.66
C GLU A 83 -20.28 10.53 0.29
N ARG A 84 -20.13 9.73 -0.77
CA ARG A 84 -21.15 8.84 -1.34
C ARG A 84 -20.59 7.46 -1.69
N PRO A 85 -20.31 6.58 -0.71
CA PRO A 85 -19.64 5.30 -0.95
C PRO A 85 -20.44 4.31 -1.82
N ASP A 86 -21.73 4.59 -2.06
CA ASP A 86 -22.58 3.89 -3.03
C ASP A 86 -22.17 4.14 -4.49
N ARG A 87 -21.34 5.16 -4.75
CA ARG A 87 -20.94 5.60 -6.09
C ARG A 87 -19.46 5.32 -6.32
N GLU A 88 -19.17 4.61 -7.41
CA GLU A 88 -17.80 4.47 -7.89
C GLU A 88 -17.33 5.72 -8.61
N MET A 89 -16.05 6.04 -8.41
CA MET A 89 -15.37 7.04 -9.21
C MET A 89 -15.12 6.52 -10.63
N PRO A 90 -15.17 7.40 -11.65
CA PRO A 90 -14.74 7.04 -13.00
C PRO A 90 -13.30 6.52 -13.04
N ASP A 91 -12.98 5.68 -14.03
CA ASP A 91 -11.58 5.28 -14.26
C ASP A 91 -10.76 6.54 -14.57
N GLY A 92 -9.59 6.70 -13.95
CA GLY A 92 -8.90 7.99 -14.02
C GLY A 92 -8.90 8.75 -12.70
N GLU A 93 -10.03 8.72 -12.00
CA GLU A 93 -10.36 9.66 -10.93
C GLU A 93 -10.06 9.14 -9.52
N ALA A 94 -9.73 10.07 -8.63
CA ALA A 94 -9.34 9.76 -7.27
C ALA A 94 -10.55 9.74 -6.32
N GLY A 95 -10.58 8.76 -5.44
CA GLY A 95 -11.60 8.61 -4.41
C GLY A 95 -11.07 7.88 -3.18
N ALA A 96 -11.99 7.40 -2.34
CA ALA A 96 -11.69 6.52 -1.23
C ALA A 96 -11.54 5.08 -1.72
N LEU A 97 -10.55 4.35 -1.22
CA LEU A 97 -10.39 2.93 -1.50
C LEU A 97 -11.34 2.11 -0.62
N ALA A 98 -12.25 1.38 -1.25
CA ALA A 98 -13.11 0.40 -0.61
C ALA A 98 -12.62 -1.00 -0.96
N ILE A 99 -12.46 -1.86 0.05
CA ILE A 99 -11.99 -3.24 -0.09
C ILE A 99 -13.08 -4.20 0.36
N THR A 100 -13.38 -5.19 -0.47
CA THR A 100 -14.12 -6.39 -0.07
C THR A 100 -13.13 -7.54 0.03
N ASP A 101 -12.80 -8.00 1.23
CA ASP A 101 -11.90 -9.13 1.48
C ASP A 101 -12.69 -10.34 1.99
N LEU A 102 -12.91 -11.34 1.13
CA LEU A 102 -13.67 -12.53 1.51
C LEU A 102 -12.89 -13.47 2.45
N ALA A 103 -11.59 -13.24 2.65
CA ALA A 103 -10.82 -13.99 3.65
C ALA A 103 -11.15 -13.55 5.09
N ASN A 104 -11.76 -12.37 5.28
CA ASN A 104 -12.23 -11.84 6.56
C ASN A 104 -13.48 -12.58 7.08
N VAL A 105 -13.42 -13.91 7.19
CA VAL A 105 -14.55 -14.78 7.58
C VAL A 105 -15.05 -14.52 9.00
N HIS A 106 -14.17 -14.06 9.89
CA HIS A 106 -14.46 -13.79 11.30
C HIS A 106 -14.34 -12.32 11.68
N SER A 107 -14.28 -11.43 10.69
CA SER A 107 -14.19 -9.99 10.85
C SER A 107 -15.01 -9.28 9.77
N CYS A 108 -14.90 -7.95 9.65
CA CYS A 108 -15.63 -7.21 8.63
C CYS A 108 -14.97 -7.42 7.26
N SER A 109 -15.69 -8.03 6.31
CA SER A 109 -15.20 -8.21 4.93
C SER A 109 -15.24 -6.93 4.10
N PHE A 110 -16.07 -5.96 4.47
CA PHE A 110 -16.29 -4.73 3.71
C PHE A 110 -15.64 -3.55 4.44
N LEU A 111 -14.58 -3.01 3.87
CA LEU A 111 -13.76 -1.96 4.48
C LEU A 111 -13.79 -0.72 3.61
N LEU A 112 -14.36 0.37 4.10
CA LEU A 112 -14.13 1.68 3.53
C LEU A 112 -12.88 2.28 4.20
N THR A 113 -11.77 2.29 3.47
CA THR A 113 -10.50 2.77 4.01
C THR A 113 -10.43 4.29 3.98
N GLN A 114 -9.45 4.86 4.68
CA GLN A 114 -9.10 6.27 4.57
C GLN A 114 -7.98 6.53 3.54
N ASP A 115 -7.71 5.55 2.68
CA ASP A 115 -6.69 5.67 1.65
C ASP A 115 -7.30 6.32 0.40
N ARG A 116 -6.60 7.32 -0.12
CA ARG A 116 -6.93 7.97 -1.38
C ARG A 116 -6.31 7.15 -2.50
N ALA A 117 -7.14 6.63 -3.38
CA ALA A 117 -6.70 5.77 -4.48
C ALA A 117 -7.33 6.19 -5.79
N VAL A 118 -6.80 5.64 -6.88
CA VAL A 118 -7.32 5.78 -8.23
C VAL A 118 -7.38 4.41 -8.89
N ARG A 119 -8.49 4.11 -9.56
CA ARG A 119 -8.60 2.90 -10.38
C ARG A 119 -7.82 3.05 -11.68
N ARG A 120 -7.12 1.98 -12.07
CA ARG A 120 -6.31 1.89 -13.28
C ARG A 120 -6.38 0.48 -13.83
N ARG A 121 -6.98 0.28 -15.01
CA ARG A 121 -7.11 -1.05 -15.63
C ARG A 121 -7.73 -2.05 -14.63
N ASP A 122 -7.05 -3.18 -14.40
CA ASP A 122 -7.48 -4.26 -13.51
C ASP A 122 -6.98 -4.10 -12.06
N GLY A 123 -6.54 -2.90 -11.67
CA GLY A 123 -5.96 -2.63 -10.36
C GLY A 123 -6.18 -1.20 -9.87
N PHE A 124 -5.39 -0.82 -8.87
CA PHE A 124 -5.46 0.51 -8.28
C PHE A 124 -4.08 1.06 -7.90
N GLU A 125 -3.98 2.38 -7.85
CA GLU A 125 -2.82 3.11 -7.35
C GLU A 125 -3.20 3.82 -6.05
N VAL A 126 -2.35 3.73 -5.03
CA VAL A 126 -2.54 4.43 -3.75
C VAL A 126 -1.79 5.76 -3.79
N LEU A 127 -2.52 6.87 -3.66
CA LEU A 127 -1.99 8.23 -3.70
C LEU A 127 -1.64 8.79 -2.32
N GLY A 128 -2.06 8.12 -1.24
CA GLY A 128 -1.84 8.54 0.14
C GLY A 128 -3.11 8.38 0.98
N ARG A 129 -3.28 9.25 1.97
CA ARG A 129 -4.48 9.28 2.84
C ARG A 129 -5.41 10.40 2.39
N LEU A 130 -6.72 10.24 2.60
CA LEU A 130 -7.68 11.31 2.44
C LEU A 130 -7.35 12.46 3.42
N SER A 131 -7.49 13.71 2.97
CA SER A 131 -7.26 14.89 3.82
C SER A 131 -8.22 14.90 5.00
N GLY A 132 -7.71 15.10 6.22
CA GLY A 132 -8.52 15.06 7.44
C GLY A 132 -8.67 13.66 8.06
N ALA A 133 -8.04 12.63 7.50
CA ALA A 133 -7.87 11.36 8.19
C ALA A 133 -7.05 11.58 9.47
N GLU A 134 -7.69 11.52 10.63
CA GLU A 134 -6.96 11.50 11.90
C GLU A 134 -5.94 10.36 11.88
N LEU A 135 -4.72 10.65 12.33
CA LEU A 135 -3.73 9.62 12.67
C LEU A 135 -4.33 8.74 13.78
N ARG A 136 -4.97 7.62 13.40
CA ARG A 136 -5.48 6.63 14.36
C ARG A 136 -4.77 5.29 14.18
N GLY A 137 -4.33 4.76 15.32
CA GLY A 137 -3.69 3.47 15.52
C GLY A 137 -3.01 3.44 16.90
N CYS A 138 -2.87 2.26 17.50
CA CYS A 138 -2.28 2.00 18.82
C CYS A 138 -0.77 2.37 18.98
N ASN A 139 -0.26 3.34 18.22
CA ASN A 139 1.15 3.72 18.17
C ASN A 139 1.55 4.87 19.11
N HIS A 140 0.66 5.38 19.95
CA HIS A 140 1.01 6.43 20.93
C HIS A 140 1.64 5.90 22.24
N LEU A 141 1.97 4.61 22.34
CA LEU A 141 2.58 4.05 23.56
C LEU A 141 4.01 4.56 23.85
N LEU A 142 4.61 5.42 23.01
CA LEU A 142 5.96 5.95 23.20
C LEU A 142 6.06 7.49 23.34
N GLU A 143 4.95 8.23 23.40
CA GLU A 143 5.01 9.71 23.56
C GLU A 143 4.92 10.19 25.01
N ARG A 144 5.09 9.30 25.99
CA ARG A 144 5.30 9.68 27.39
C ARG A 144 6.37 8.82 28.05
N ALA A 145 7.64 9.16 27.82
CA ALA A 145 8.74 8.93 28.74
C ALA A 145 9.72 10.11 28.64
#